data_AF-A0A7Z1S6U9-F1
#
_entry.id   AF-A0A7Z1S6U9-F1
#
_cell.length_a   1.000
_cell.length_b   1.000
_cell.length_c   1.000
_cell.angle_alpha   90.00
_cell.angle_beta   90.00
_cell.angle_gamma   90.00
#
_symmetry.space_group_name_H-M   'P 1'
#
loop_
_entity.id
_entity.type
_entity.pdbx_description
1 polymer ?
#
loop_
_entity_poly.entity_id
_entity_poly.type
_entity_poly.pdbx_seq_one_letter_code
_entity_poly.pdbx_strand_id
1 'polypeptide(L)'
;RWDGSAWYGGDINRLVLKTEGEGNIGRSLEAAEVQALYSRAVGPYTDIQLGVRYDFKPNPSRVYATVGFESLAPGFFDVEGALFLSNKGDLLGRLEGYYDQRITQRLILQPRAELNFAAQDVPEIGLGSGLSTAELGLRLRYEIRREFAPYVG
;
A
#
# COMPACT_ATOMS: atom_id res chain seq x y z
N ARG A 1 -8.82 3.96 -9.50
CA ARG A 1 -8.04 3.75 -8.27
C ARG A 1 -7.12 4.94 -8.07
N TRP A 2 -6.82 5.29 -6.84
CA TRP A 2 -5.69 6.16 -6.51
C TRP A 2 -4.84 5.53 -5.41
N ASP A 3 -3.59 5.94 -5.42
CA ASP A 3 -2.56 5.69 -4.43
C ASP A 3 -1.77 6.99 -4.26
N GLY A 4 -1.56 7.41 -3.02
CA GLY A 4 -0.73 8.54 -2.69
C GLY A 4 0.04 8.31 -1.39
N SER A 5 1.29 8.75 -1.37
CA SER A 5 2.13 8.72 -0.18
C SER A 5 2.84 10.06 0.02
N ALA A 6 3.02 10.43 1.28
CA ALA A 6 3.82 11.58 1.69
C ALA A 6 4.62 11.19 2.94
N TRP A 7 5.80 11.77 3.10
CA TRP A 7 6.63 11.51 4.26
C TRP A 7 7.33 12.77 4.75
N TYR A 8 7.65 12.79 6.05
CA TYR A 8 8.39 13.86 6.71
C TYR A 8 9.44 13.24 7.66
N GLY A 9 10.70 13.67 7.54
CA GLY A 9 11.79 13.14 8.37
C GLY A 9 13.14 13.16 7.64
N GLY A 10 14.08 12.38 8.16
CA GLY A 10 15.41 12.18 7.57
C GLY A 10 15.58 10.77 7.01
N ASP A 11 16.82 10.39 6.71
CA ASP A 11 17.13 9.11 6.04
C ASP A 11 16.88 7.88 6.94
N ILE A 12 16.85 8.05 8.26
CA ILE A 12 16.71 6.93 9.21
C ILE A 12 15.30 6.83 9.78
N ASN A 13 14.66 7.95 10.12
CA ASN A 13 13.34 7.96 10.75
C ASN A 13 12.42 8.91 9.98
N ARG A 14 11.25 8.41 9.59
CA ARG A 14 10.25 9.13 8.82
C ARG A 14 8.85 8.93 9.42
N LEU A 15 8.03 9.97 9.39
CA LEU A 15 6.59 9.85 9.49
C LEU A 15 6.05 9.72 8.07
N VAL A 16 5.25 8.70 7.82
CA VAL A 16 4.70 8.39 6.50
C VAL A 16 3.17 8.41 6.59
N LEU A 17 2.56 9.11 5.65
CA LEU A 17 1.13 9.10 5.42
C LEU A 17 0.87 8.42 4.08
N LYS A 18 0.09 7.35 4.07
CA LYS A 18 -0.36 6.67 2.86
C LYS A 18 -1.88 6.80 2.73
N THR A 19 -2.38 6.97 1.52
CA THR A 19 -3.81 6.93 1.22
C THR A 19 -4.04 6.16 -0.05
N GLU A 20 -5.06 5.32 -0.02
CA GLU A 20 -5.47 4.52 -1.15
C GLU A 20 -6.98 4.53 -1.26
N GLY A 21 -7.47 4.41 -2.48
CA GLY A 21 -8.85 4.03 -2.66
C GLY A 21 -9.24 3.62 -4.07
N GLU A 22 -10.35 2.92 -4.11
CA GLU A 22 -10.89 2.28 -5.29
C GLU A 22 -12.36 2.62 -5.46
N GLY A 23 -12.73 2.87 -6.71
CA GLY A 23 -14.09 3.22 -7.07
C GLY A 23 -14.20 3.48 -8.57
N ASN A 24 -15.40 3.23 -9.07
CA ASN A 24 -15.78 3.51 -10.45
C ASN A 24 -16.25 4.96 -10.59
N ILE A 25 -15.83 5.65 -11.65
CA ILE A 25 -16.27 7.04 -11.93
C ILE A 25 -17.81 7.05 -12.03
N GLY A 26 -18.46 7.84 -11.16
CA GLY A 26 -19.92 7.95 -11.10
C GLY A 26 -20.63 6.90 -10.22
N ARG A 27 -19.89 6.07 -9.47
CA ARG A 27 -20.42 5.16 -8.44
C ARG A 27 -19.83 5.46 -7.07
N SER A 28 -20.36 4.80 -6.03
CA SER A 28 -19.82 4.86 -4.67
C SER A 28 -18.41 4.27 -4.59
N LEU A 29 -17.57 4.83 -3.73
CA LEU A 29 -16.28 4.27 -3.34
C LEU A 29 -16.46 2.85 -2.79
N GLU A 30 -15.65 1.92 -3.30
CA GLU A 30 -15.66 0.51 -2.92
C GLU A 30 -14.65 0.26 -1.78
N ALA A 31 -13.47 0.88 -1.87
CA ALA A 31 -12.45 0.89 -0.82
C ALA A 31 -11.86 2.29 -0.65
N ALA A 32 -11.53 2.66 0.59
CA ALA A 32 -10.86 3.91 0.90
C ALA A 32 -10.17 3.79 2.27
N GLU A 33 -8.86 3.96 2.29
CA GLU A 33 -8.04 3.84 3.49
C GLU A 33 -7.04 5.00 3.63
N VAL A 34 -6.64 5.22 4.88
CA VAL A 34 -5.51 6.09 5.24
C VAL A 34 -4.64 5.39 6.27
N GLN A 35 -3.33 5.52 6.13
CA GLN A 35 -2.35 5.00 7.07
C GLN A 35 -1.44 6.12 7.57
N ALA A 36 -1.17 6.13 8.87
CA ALA A 36 -0.19 6.98 9.52
C ALA A 36 0.85 6.09 10.19
N LEU A 37 2.08 6.15 9.70
CA LEU A 37 3.14 5.19 10.02
C LEU A 37 4.40 5.93 10.47
N TYR A 38 5.08 5.35 11.44
CA TYR A 38 6.47 5.63 11.75
C TYR A 38 7.33 4.61 10.99
N SER A 39 8.16 5.09 10.08
CA SER A 39 9.13 4.28 9.33
C SER A 39 10.52 4.47 9.90
N ARG A 40 11.26 3.37 10.05
CA ARG A 40 12.67 3.39 10.44
C ARG A 40 13.50 2.47 9.55
N ALA A 41 14.57 3.02 8.98
CA ALA A 41 15.57 2.25 8.26
C ALA A 41 16.29 1.30 9.24
N VAL A 42 16.25 0.00 8.94
CA VAL A 42 16.98 -1.05 9.69
C VAL A 42 18.18 -1.57 8.91
N GLY A 43 18.28 -1.21 7.64
CA GLY A 43 19.41 -1.51 6.77
C GLY A 43 19.42 -0.60 5.55
N PRO A 44 20.38 -0.80 4.63
CA PRO A 44 20.50 0.04 3.43
C PRO A 44 19.35 -0.10 2.44
N TYR A 45 18.57 -1.18 2.55
CA TYR A 45 17.50 -1.52 1.59
C TYR A 45 16.16 -1.80 2.25
N THR A 46 16.05 -1.68 3.58
CA THR A 46 14.85 -2.12 4.29
C THR A 46 14.49 -1.15 5.40
N ASP A 47 13.23 -0.74 5.37
CA ASP A 47 12.56 0.04 6.39
C ASP A 47 11.52 -0.82 7.10
N ILE A 48 11.40 -0.65 8.42
CA ILE A 48 10.29 -1.21 9.20
C ILE A 48 9.30 -0.08 9.52
N GLN A 49 8.01 -0.38 9.36
CA GLN A 49 6.91 0.55 9.55
C GLN A 49 6.01 0.10 10.70
N LEU A 50 5.61 1.04 11.55
CA LEU A 50 4.68 0.83 12.66
C LEU A 50 3.68 1.97 12.72
N GLY A 51 2.40 1.68 12.88
CA GLY A 51 1.43 2.77 13.00
C GLY A 51 -0.02 2.32 13.04
N VAL A 52 -0.88 3.16 12.47
CA VAL A 52 -2.31 2.94 12.44
C VAL A 52 -2.85 3.08 11.02
N ARG A 53 -3.84 2.26 10.71
CA ARG A 53 -4.62 2.34 9.48
C ARG A 53 -6.09 2.53 9.82
N TYR A 54 -6.78 3.35 9.04
CA TYR A 54 -8.22 3.55 9.14
C TYR A 54 -8.87 3.35 7.78
N ASP A 55 -9.88 2.48 7.75
CA ASP A 55 -10.66 2.15 6.56
C ASP A 55 -11.99 2.88 6.62
N PHE A 56 -12.18 3.85 5.74
CA PHE A 56 -13.46 4.52 5.52
C PHE A 56 -14.46 3.60 4.83
N LYS A 57 -13.95 2.67 4.00
CA LYS A 57 -14.70 1.62 3.32
C LYS A 57 -13.88 0.32 3.31
N PRO A 58 -14.53 -0.85 3.31
CA PRO A 58 -15.98 -1.09 3.35
C PRO A 58 -16.64 -0.73 4.70
N ASN A 59 -17.98 -0.74 4.76
CA ASN A 59 -18.76 -0.47 5.98
C ASN A 59 -19.22 -1.82 6.59
N PRO A 60 -19.04 -2.10 7.88
CA PRO A 60 -18.53 -1.23 8.96
C PRO A 60 -17.06 -0.84 8.83
N SER A 61 -16.74 0.44 9.11
CA SER A 61 -15.36 0.94 9.14
C SER A 61 -14.50 0.20 10.18
N ARG A 62 -13.18 0.22 9.97
CA ARG A 62 -12.21 -0.48 10.81
C ARG A 62 -11.00 0.40 11.10
N VAL A 63 -10.48 0.26 12.32
CA VAL A 63 -9.18 0.81 12.72
C VAL A 63 -8.26 -0.38 12.94
N TYR A 64 -7.03 -0.28 12.43
CA TYR A 64 -6.02 -1.31 12.58
C TYR A 64 -4.75 -0.74 13.20
N ALA A 65 -4.12 -1.53 14.07
CA ALA A 65 -2.70 -1.40 14.33
C ALA A 65 -1.93 -2.04 13.16
N THR A 66 -0.90 -1.36 12.66
CA THR A 66 -0.13 -1.76 11.49
C THR A 66 1.31 -2.03 11.87
N VAL A 67 1.86 -3.15 11.41
CA VAL A 67 3.30 -3.42 11.35
C VAL A 67 3.66 -3.89 9.95
N GLY A 68 4.70 -3.33 9.38
CA GLY A 68 5.09 -3.67 8.03
C GLY A 68 6.55 -3.40 7.74
N PHE A 69 6.92 -3.61 6.49
CA PHE A 69 8.23 -3.30 5.95
C PHE A 69 8.10 -2.81 4.50
N GLU A 70 9.10 -2.05 4.10
CA GLU A 70 9.32 -1.62 2.72
C GLU A 70 10.77 -1.97 2.39
N SER A 71 10.98 -2.72 1.31
CA SER A 71 12.31 -3.23 0.97
C SER A 71 12.58 -3.21 -0.53
N LEU A 72 13.80 -2.82 -0.88
CA LEU A 72 14.32 -2.95 -2.24
C LEU A 72 14.99 -4.31 -2.41
N ALA A 73 14.28 -5.26 -3.02
CA ALA A 73 14.74 -6.62 -3.26
C ALA A 73 15.73 -6.71 -4.46
N PRO A 74 16.51 -7.82 -4.56
CA PRO A 74 17.43 -8.04 -5.66
C PRO A 74 16.75 -7.88 -7.03
N GLY A 75 17.39 -7.16 -7.94
CA GLY A 75 16.79 -6.79 -9.23
C GLY A 75 16.05 -5.45 -9.21
N PHE A 76 16.14 -4.68 -8.11
CA PHE A 76 15.46 -3.38 -7.94
C PHE A 76 13.94 -3.51 -7.96
N PHE A 77 13.43 -4.56 -7.31
CA PHE A 77 12.00 -4.71 -7.04
C PHE A 77 11.68 -4.03 -5.72
N ASP A 78 10.68 -3.18 -5.71
CA ASP A 78 10.14 -2.64 -4.48
C ASP A 78 9.10 -3.63 -3.95
N VAL A 79 9.28 -4.03 -2.68
CA VAL A 79 8.43 -5.00 -2.00
C VAL A 79 7.96 -4.41 -0.68
N GLU A 80 6.66 -4.39 -0.50
CA GLU A 80 6.01 -3.94 0.73
C GLU A 80 5.22 -5.09 1.35
N GLY A 81 5.36 -5.26 2.65
CA GLY A 81 4.59 -6.24 3.40
C GLY A 81 4.01 -5.60 4.66
N ALA A 82 2.76 -5.89 4.98
CA ALA A 82 2.12 -5.36 6.17
C ALA A 82 1.18 -6.39 6.81
N LEU A 83 1.10 -6.35 8.14
CA LEU A 83 0.11 -7.02 8.95
C LEU A 83 -0.74 -5.96 9.65
N PHE A 84 -2.05 -6.21 9.68
CA PHE A 84 -3.04 -5.31 10.25
C PHE A 84 -3.87 -6.05 11.30
N LEU A 85 -3.91 -5.51 12.52
CA LEU A 85 -4.76 -6.05 13.60
C LEU A 85 -5.89 -5.07 13.88
N SER A 86 -7.12 -5.50 13.60
CA SER A 86 -8.31 -4.66 13.73
C SER A 86 -8.74 -4.50 15.18
N ASN A 87 -9.48 -3.43 15.47
CA ASN A 87 -10.16 -3.22 16.74
C ASN A 87 -11.26 -4.26 17.06
N LYS A 88 -11.57 -5.16 16.13
CA LYS A 88 -12.47 -6.31 16.29
C LYS A 88 -11.74 -7.64 16.43
N GLY A 89 -10.40 -7.64 16.31
CA GLY A 89 -9.57 -8.84 16.38
C GLY A 89 -9.31 -9.50 15.02
N ASP A 90 -9.66 -8.83 13.92
CA ASP A 90 -9.39 -9.31 12.56
C ASP A 90 -7.90 -9.17 12.25
N LEU A 91 -7.24 -10.25 11.83
CA LEU A 91 -5.83 -10.22 11.44
C LEU A 91 -5.73 -10.34 9.93
N LEU A 92 -5.28 -9.26 9.29
CA LEU A 92 -5.11 -9.16 7.85
C LEU A 92 -3.63 -9.04 7.50
N GLY A 93 -3.29 -9.44 6.27
CA GLY A 93 -1.96 -9.26 5.68
C GLY A 93 -2.06 -8.69 4.28
N ARG A 94 -1.10 -7.86 3.90
CA ARG A 94 -0.91 -7.37 2.53
C ARG A 94 0.53 -7.59 2.12
N LEU A 95 0.74 -8.07 0.90
CA LEU A 95 2.02 -8.12 0.23
C LEU A 95 1.87 -7.45 -1.13
N GLU A 96 2.61 -6.37 -1.34
CA GLU A 96 2.67 -5.66 -2.61
C GLU A 96 4.09 -5.73 -3.18
N GLY A 97 4.19 -5.86 -4.49
CA GLY A 97 5.45 -5.76 -5.20
C GLY A 97 5.28 -5.00 -6.50
N TYR A 98 6.21 -4.10 -6.80
CA TYR A 98 6.23 -3.37 -8.06
C TYR A 98 7.65 -3.23 -8.62
N TYR A 99 7.74 -2.91 -9.91
CA TYR A 99 9.01 -2.73 -10.59
C TYR A 99 9.00 -1.47 -11.47
N ASP A 100 9.90 -0.53 -11.20
CA ASP A 100 10.00 0.71 -11.96
C ASP A 100 10.80 0.52 -13.27
N GLN A 101 10.14 0.03 -14.32
CA GLN A 101 10.76 -0.13 -15.63
C GLN A 101 10.86 1.21 -16.37
N ARG A 102 12.08 1.76 -16.43
CA ARG A 102 12.35 2.98 -17.21
C ARG A 102 12.30 2.69 -18.70
N ILE A 103 11.24 3.14 -19.36
CA ILE A 103 11.10 3.12 -20.83
C ILE A 103 11.93 4.25 -21.43
N THR A 104 11.86 5.43 -20.82
CA THR A 104 12.74 6.58 -21.11
C THR A 104 13.21 7.20 -19.78
N GLN A 105 14.00 8.27 -19.84
CA GLN A 105 14.41 9.02 -18.65
C GLN A 105 13.25 9.70 -17.90
N ARG A 106 12.06 9.77 -18.49
CA ARG A 106 10.87 10.39 -17.87
C ARG A 106 9.62 9.52 -17.91
N LEU A 107 9.66 8.39 -18.61
CA LEU A 107 8.51 7.49 -18.77
C LEU A 107 8.83 6.15 -18.10
N ILE A 108 8.06 5.82 -17.08
CA ILE A 108 8.25 4.61 -16.26
C ILE A 108 6.99 3.78 -16.37
N LEU A 109 7.17 2.52 -16.76
CA LEU A 109 6.13 1.49 -16.70
C LEU A 109 6.32 0.71 -15.41
N GLN A 110 5.27 0.66 -14.60
CA GLN A 110 5.28 0.05 -13.28
C GLN A 110 4.25 -1.09 -13.25
N PRO A 111 4.63 -2.31 -13.66
CA PRO A 111 3.86 -3.50 -13.32
C PRO A 111 3.88 -3.69 -11.81
N ARG A 112 2.73 -4.09 -11.26
CA ARG A 112 2.59 -4.38 -9.84
C ARG A 112 1.65 -5.55 -9.57
N ALA A 113 1.87 -6.18 -8.43
CA ALA A 113 1.03 -7.24 -7.91
C ALA A 113 0.76 -6.97 -6.42
N GLU A 114 -0.50 -7.12 -6.01
CA GLU A 114 -0.91 -7.03 -4.62
C GLU A 114 -1.66 -8.30 -4.22
N LEU A 115 -1.29 -8.84 -3.07
CA LEU A 115 -1.92 -10.01 -2.47
C LEU A 115 -2.42 -9.63 -1.08
N ASN A 116 -3.71 -9.83 -0.84
CA ASN A 116 -4.34 -9.59 0.45
C ASN A 116 -4.71 -10.93 1.09
N PHE A 117 -4.52 -11.02 2.40
CA PHE A 117 -4.76 -12.21 3.21
C PHE A 117 -5.60 -11.87 4.43
N ALA A 118 -6.42 -12.83 4.87
CA ALA A 118 -7.13 -12.78 6.14
C ALA A 118 -6.87 -14.07 6.93
N ALA A 119 -6.53 -13.97 8.21
CA ALA A 119 -6.31 -15.16 9.04
C ALA A 119 -7.62 -15.86 9.44
N GLN A 120 -8.75 -15.16 9.30
CA GLN A 120 -10.10 -15.64 9.58
C GLN A 120 -11.08 -15.13 8.54
N ASP A 121 -12.28 -15.72 8.51
CA ASP A 121 -13.40 -15.14 7.79
C ASP A 121 -13.85 -13.85 8.49
N VAL A 122 -14.06 -12.79 7.71
CA VAL A 122 -14.58 -11.49 8.20
C VAL A 122 -15.83 -11.14 7.38
N PRO A 123 -16.99 -11.78 7.67
CA PRO A 123 -18.21 -11.64 6.88
C PRO A 123 -18.73 -10.20 6.81
N GLU A 124 -18.46 -9.39 7.84
CA GLU A 124 -18.91 -8.00 7.91
C GLU A 124 -18.34 -7.13 6.78
N ILE A 125 -17.16 -7.48 6.28
CA ILE A 125 -16.49 -6.79 5.17
C ILE A 125 -16.25 -7.70 3.96
N GLY A 126 -16.90 -8.88 3.95
CA GLY A 126 -16.90 -9.80 2.82
C GLY A 126 -15.57 -10.50 2.54
N LEU A 127 -14.67 -10.60 3.53
CA LEU A 127 -13.38 -11.28 3.36
C LEU A 127 -13.47 -12.74 3.81
N GLY A 128 -12.99 -13.66 2.98
CA GLY A 128 -12.77 -15.05 3.35
C GLY A 128 -11.36 -15.28 3.90
N SER A 129 -11.20 -16.30 4.74
CA SER A 129 -9.91 -16.72 5.26
C SER A 129 -8.93 -17.22 4.18
N GLY A 130 -7.63 -17.05 4.44
CA GLY A 130 -6.56 -17.37 3.50
C GLY A 130 -6.23 -16.20 2.58
N LEU A 131 -5.99 -16.49 1.29
CA LEU A 131 -5.80 -15.46 0.26
C LEU A 131 -7.17 -14.86 -0.08
N SER A 132 -7.40 -13.61 0.33
CA SER A 132 -8.67 -12.94 0.14
C SER A 132 -8.79 -12.30 -1.23
N THR A 133 -7.71 -11.70 -1.73
CA THR A 133 -7.70 -10.99 -3.02
C THR A 133 -6.31 -11.02 -3.64
N ALA A 134 -6.25 -11.11 -4.96
CA ALA A 134 -5.04 -10.97 -5.74
C ALA A 134 -5.29 -10.00 -6.89
N GLU A 135 -4.46 -8.96 -6.98
CA GLU A 135 -4.64 -7.88 -7.94
C GLU A 135 -3.36 -7.69 -8.75
N LEU A 136 -3.54 -7.49 -10.06
CA LEU A 136 -2.47 -7.16 -10.97
C LEU A 136 -2.76 -5.80 -11.57
N GLY A 137 -1.79 -4.89 -11.45
CA GLY A 137 -1.89 -3.53 -11.93
C GLY A 137 -0.78 -3.21 -12.91
N LEU A 138 -1.05 -2.26 -13.79
CA LEU A 138 -0.05 -1.68 -14.67
C LEU A 138 -0.19 -0.17 -14.65
N ARG A 139 0.79 0.51 -14.06
CA ARG A 139 0.80 1.97 -13.94
C ARG A 139 1.82 2.57 -14.88
N LEU A 140 1.43 3.58 -15.64
CA LEU A 140 2.32 4.40 -16.45
C LEU A 140 2.53 5.74 -15.75
N ARG A 141 3.77 6.03 -15.36
CA ARG A 141 4.17 7.25 -14.64
C ARG A 141 5.04 8.14 -15.54
N TYR A 142 4.74 9.43 -15.56
CA TYR A 142 5.52 10.43 -16.29
C TYR A 142 6.17 11.43 -15.34
N GLU A 143 7.50 11.44 -15.27
CA GLU A 143 8.29 12.31 -14.39
C GLU A 143 8.53 13.67 -15.06
N ILE A 144 7.72 14.67 -14.69
CA ILE A 144 7.95 16.07 -15.09
C ILE A 144 9.13 16.63 -14.29
N ARG A 145 9.15 16.34 -12.97
CA ARG A 145 10.26 16.55 -12.03
C ARG A 145 10.27 15.39 -11.04
N ARG A 146 11.37 15.17 -10.31
CA ARG A 146 11.50 14.01 -9.40
C ARG A 146 10.43 14.03 -8.29
N GLU A 147 10.01 15.22 -7.89
CA GLU A 147 9.02 15.47 -6.85
C GLU A 147 7.57 15.47 -7.39
N PHE A 148 7.40 15.47 -8.72
CA PHE A 148 6.08 15.55 -9.36
C PHE A 148 6.00 14.64 -10.59
N ALA A 149 5.37 13.48 -10.40
CA ALA A 149 5.28 12.42 -11.39
C ALA A 149 3.83 11.91 -11.51
N PRO A 150 2.96 12.56 -12.29
CA PRO A 150 1.61 12.08 -12.54
C PRO A 150 1.61 10.66 -13.14
N TYR A 151 0.55 9.90 -12.85
CA TYR A 151 0.40 8.53 -13.35
C TYR A 151 -1.02 8.23 -13.84
N VAL A 152 -1.12 7.18 -14.64
CA VAL A 152 -2.38 6.55 -15.06
C VAL A 152 -2.25 5.03 -14.94
N GLY A 153 -3.28 4.36 -14.43
CA GLY A 153 -3.29 2.91 -14.22
C GLY A 153 -4.20 2.50 -13.08
#